data_AF-A0AA40AQU1-F1
#
_entry.id   AF-A0AA40AQU1-F1
#
_cell.length_a   1.000
_cell.length_b   1.000
_cell.length_c   1.000
_cell.angle_alpha   90.00
_cell.angle_beta   90.00
_cell.angle_gamma   90.00
#
_symmetry.space_group_name_H-M   'P 1'
#
loop_
_entity.id
_entity.type
_entity.pdbx_description
1 polymer ?
#
loop_
_entity_poly.entity_id
_entity_poly.type
_entity_poly.pdbx_seq_one_letter_code
_entity_poly.pdbx_strand_id
1 'polypeptide(L)'
;MLQQPAFRQLPRVVRGGPARFTRRTFLSIRPERPSHRAVEGLNVRELAKKSKEYERNRRVFLWSGTIAGITSFAYTAYRLQQELTKPVQLDSSLPSTDPLSQADAADRKVVVRDGDGHELVPTGNSTVPMFPRTIDIPSYTSSSTPPTPSTALTEGNTEYTLVGLGTRTVTFVGIQVYVVGYYIATADIATFQNVLTKKINPIATALVAGERDELRNALLDPVEGEVTWDALLTSGIPARSVFRVVPVRDTDFHHLRDGFVRAIQARAPVLSSKASATRRGTEADDEAFGEAMRQFRGIFSRGSVPKRKELLLLRDGRGVLSIAYDDGGSKKEGRPAGRQLIGVVEDERVSRALWLNYLAGSKVASEPARKSIVEGIMEFVERPVGTVATQVV
;
A
#
# COMPACT_ATOMS: atom_id res chain seq x y z
N MET A 1 -40.08 55.88 33.98
CA MET A 1 -39.04 56.23 34.97
C MET A 1 -37.73 56.45 34.24
N LEU A 2 -37.20 57.68 34.34
CA LEU A 2 -35.81 58.15 34.17
C LEU A 2 -35.06 57.73 32.88
N GLN A 3 -35.17 58.50 31.80
CA GLN A 3 -34.42 59.73 31.42
C GLN A 3 -33.12 59.48 30.62
N GLN A 4 -33.21 59.79 29.32
CA GLN A 4 -32.15 60.22 28.38
C GLN A 4 -31.70 61.68 28.68
N PRO A 5 -30.88 62.43 27.87
CA PRO A 5 -29.90 62.13 26.79
C PRO A 5 -28.59 63.01 26.85
N ALA A 6 -27.79 62.94 25.76
CA ALA A 6 -27.18 64.07 25.01
C ALA A 6 -25.71 64.51 25.22
N PHE A 7 -24.98 64.42 24.10
CA PHE A 7 -24.00 65.33 23.49
C PHE A 7 -23.57 66.62 24.24
N ARG A 8 -22.26 66.94 24.15
CA ARG A 8 -21.79 68.32 24.07
C ARG A 8 -20.54 68.47 23.19
N GLN A 9 -20.58 69.49 22.34
CA GLN A 9 -19.60 69.92 21.34
C GLN A 9 -18.60 70.96 21.87
N LEU A 10 -17.34 70.90 21.35
CA LEU A 10 -16.45 71.99 20.84
C LEU A 10 -16.00 73.13 21.79
N PRO A 11 -15.14 74.10 21.37
CA PRO A 11 -13.88 74.07 20.58
C PRO A 11 -12.75 74.94 21.22
N ARG A 12 -11.51 74.95 20.66
CA ARG A 12 -10.76 76.21 20.47
C ARG A 12 -9.62 76.12 19.45
N VAL A 13 -9.54 77.17 18.64
CA VAL A 13 -8.66 77.43 17.50
C VAL A 13 -7.64 78.53 17.89
N VAL A 14 -6.63 78.72 17.02
CA VAL A 14 -5.81 79.94 16.77
C VAL A 14 -4.51 79.97 17.61
N ARG A 15 -3.27 80.17 17.11
CA ARG A 15 -2.62 81.11 16.15
C ARG A 15 -1.19 80.54 15.91
N GLY A 16 -0.42 80.68 14.83
CA GLY A 16 -0.35 81.66 13.76
C GLY A 16 1.06 82.29 13.67
N GLY A 17 1.96 81.72 12.84
CA GLY A 17 3.13 82.32 12.15
C GLY A 17 4.26 83.03 12.96
N PRO A 18 5.37 83.51 12.33
CA PRO A 18 5.72 83.51 10.90
C PRO A 18 7.16 83.01 10.58
N ALA A 19 7.43 82.80 9.29
CA ALA A 19 8.77 82.67 8.70
C ALA A 19 9.49 84.02 8.61
N ARG A 20 10.81 84.11 8.90
CA ARG A 20 11.72 85.16 8.36
C ARG A 20 13.21 84.73 8.30
N PHE A 21 13.73 84.78 7.07
CA PHE A 21 14.98 85.38 6.59
C PHE A 21 16.30 85.30 7.40
N THR A 22 17.27 84.65 6.75
CA THR A 22 18.68 85.01 6.53
C THR A 22 19.36 86.01 7.48
N ARG A 23 20.47 85.58 8.09
CA ARG A 23 21.58 86.49 8.40
C ARG A 23 22.93 85.83 8.11
N ARG A 24 23.57 86.32 7.05
CA ARG A 24 25.00 86.16 6.79
C ARG A 24 25.76 86.86 7.91
N THR A 25 26.67 86.14 8.54
CA THR A 25 27.82 86.73 9.24
C THR A 25 29.07 86.21 8.55
N PHE A 26 29.52 87.00 7.57
CA PHE A 26 30.94 87.08 7.24
C PHE A 26 31.61 87.78 8.43
N LEU A 27 32.64 87.16 9.02
CA LEU A 27 33.92 87.78 9.35
C LEU A 27 34.80 86.78 10.13
N SER A 28 35.97 86.51 9.52
CA SER A 28 37.27 86.46 10.19
C SER A 28 37.50 85.41 11.29
N ILE A 29 38.24 84.36 10.96
CA ILE A 29 39.61 84.11 11.49
C ILE A 29 40.23 82.99 10.62
N ARG A 30 41.28 83.34 9.87
CA ARG A 30 42.22 82.37 9.29
C ARG A 30 43.18 81.97 10.41
N PRO A 31 43.30 80.68 10.79
CA PRO A 31 44.54 80.19 11.32
C PRO A 31 45.44 79.79 10.15
N GLU A 32 46.67 80.28 10.17
CA GLU A 32 47.72 79.90 9.24
C GLU A 32 47.84 78.37 9.14
N ARG A 33 47.86 77.87 7.91
CA ARG A 33 48.26 76.48 7.63
C ARG A 33 49.79 76.44 7.54
N PRO A 34 50.50 75.70 8.40
CA PRO A 34 51.81 75.22 8.03
C PRO A 34 51.61 74.13 6.97
N SER A 35 52.33 74.25 5.87
CA SER A 35 52.36 73.27 4.78
C SER A 35 53.05 71.98 5.25
N HIS A 36 52.31 71.11 5.94
CA HIS A 36 52.72 69.72 6.13
C HIS A 36 51.99 68.84 5.12
N ARG A 37 52.78 68.02 4.42
CA ARG A 37 52.34 67.05 3.42
C ARG A 37 51.10 66.29 3.95
N ALA A 38 50.08 66.16 3.11
CA ALA A 38 48.82 65.44 3.40
C ALA A 38 48.99 63.95 3.81
N VAL A 39 50.23 63.45 3.87
CA VAL A 39 50.60 62.08 4.24
C VAL A 39 51.11 61.94 5.68
N GLU A 40 51.32 63.02 6.45
CA GLU A 40 51.81 62.91 7.84
C GLU A 40 50.70 62.70 8.90
N GLY A 41 49.42 62.88 8.53
CA GLY A 41 48.28 62.71 9.45
C GLY A 41 47.55 61.35 9.36
N LEU A 42 47.94 60.48 8.43
CA LEU A 42 47.26 59.20 8.20
C LEU A 42 47.94 58.09 9.01
N ASN A 43 47.43 57.84 10.22
CA ASN A 43 47.89 56.73 11.05
C ASN A 43 47.42 55.40 10.42
N VAL A 44 48.27 54.83 9.55
CA VAL A 44 48.00 53.61 8.78
C VAL A 44 47.58 52.44 9.67
N ARG A 45 48.11 52.36 10.90
CA ARG A 45 47.76 51.32 11.87
C ARG A 45 46.32 51.46 12.38
N GLU A 46 45.88 52.69 12.59
CA GLU A 46 44.51 52.98 13.04
C GLU A 46 43.49 52.69 11.93
N LEU A 47 43.82 53.06 10.69
CA LEU A 47 43.00 52.76 9.52
C LEU A 47 42.89 51.25 9.27
N ALA A 48 43.99 50.52 9.40
CA ALA A 48 43.98 49.05 9.29
C ALA A 48 43.13 48.39 10.39
N LYS A 49 43.16 48.93 11.62
CA LYS A 49 42.33 48.44 12.72
C LYS A 49 40.84 48.70 12.46
N LYS A 50 40.48 49.92 12.02
CA LYS A 50 39.10 50.27 11.64
C LYS A 50 38.57 49.41 10.49
N SER A 51 39.41 49.11 9.49
CA SER A 51 39.04 48.21 8.39
C SER A 51 38.73 46.79 8.88
N LYS A 52 39.59 46.23 9.76
CA LYS A 52 39.37 44.88 10.32
C LYS A 52 38.12 44.82 11.21
N GLU A 53 37.87 45.86 12.00
CA GLU A 53 36.66 45.97 12.82
C GLU A 53 35.41 46.08 11.95
N TYR A 54 35.45 46.86 10.87
CA TYR A 54 34.37 46.95 9.89
C TYR A 54 34.05 45.59 9.24
N GLU A 55 35.08 44.87 8.76
CA GLU A 55 34.90 43.54 8.17
C GLU A 55 34.39 42.50 9.19
N ARG A 56 34.81 42.60 10.45
CA ARG A 56 34.28 41.74 11.52
C ARG A 56 32.81 42.01 11.78
N ASN A 57 32.44 43.28 11.96
CA ASN A 57 31.05 43.67 12.25
C ASN A 57 30.12 43.34 11.07
N ARG A 58 30.58 43.55 9.83
CA ARG A 58 29.84 43.17 8.62
C ARG A 58 29.61 41.66 8.57
N ARG A 59 30.61 40.85 8.89
CA ARG A 59 30.45 39.38 8.95
C ARG A 59 29.47 38.97 10.03
N VAL A 60 29.57 39.53 11.24
CA VAL A 60 28.65 39.22 12.35
C VAL A 60 27.20 39.55 11.97
N PHE A 61 26.97 40.71 11.33
CA PHE A 61 25.64 41.10 10.86
C PHE A 61 25.09 40.19 9.76
N LEU A 62 25.95 39.75 8.84
CA LEU A 62 25.55 38.78 7.81
C LEU A 62 25.17 37.43 8.43
N TRP A 63 25.97 36.94 9.37
CA TRP A 63 25.71 35.67 10.06
C TRP A 63 24.45 35.72 10.92
N SER A 64 24.17 36.83 11.62
CA SER A 64 22.92 36.97 12.38
C SER A 64 21.70 36.97 11.46
N GLY A 65 21.79 37.59 10.28
CA GLY A 65 20.75 37.54 9.26
C GLY A 65 20.49 36.12 8.73
N THR A 66 21.54 35.36 8.40
CA THR A 66 21.37 33.97 7.94
C THR A 66 20.78 33.07 9.02
N ILE A 67 21.23 33.20 10.27
CA ILE A 67 20.70 32.40 11.39
C ILE A 67 19.22 32.72 11.61
N ALA A 68 18.84 34.00 11.61
CA ALA A 68 17.44 34.41 11.76
C ALA A 68 16.55 33.93 10.60
N GLY A 69 17.08 33.91 9.37
CA GLY A 69 16.37 33.37 8.21
C GLY A 69 16.13 31.85 8.31
N ILE A 70 17.16 31.10 8.69
CA ILE A 70 17.07 29.63 8.85
C ILE A 70 16.07 29.27 9.95
N THR A 71 16.11 29.96 11.10
CA THR A 71 15.17 29.70 12.21
C THR A 71 13.73 30.04 11.84
N SER A 72 13.51 31.16 11.13
CA SER A 72 12.19 31.52 10.61
C SER A 72 11.64 30.43 9.67
N PHE A 73 12.46 29.97 8.73
CA PHE A 73 12.04 28.96 7.76
C PHE A 73 11.71 27.61 8.42
N ALA A 74 12.58 27.16 9.34
CA ALA A 74 12.35 25.93 10.11
C ALA A 74 11.06 26.01 10.95
N TYR A 75 10.79 27.17 11.58
CA TYR A 75 9.57 27.38 12.34
C TYR A 75 8.32 27.35 11.45
N THR A 76 8.37 28.00 10.28
CA THR A 76 7.25 27.97 9.33
C THR A 76 6.99 26.57 8.77
N ALA A 77 8.04 25.81 8.47
CA ALA A 77 7.93 24.43 8.00
C ALA A 77 7.33 23.52 9.07
N TYR A 78 7.75 23.69 10.33
CA TYR A 78 7.18 22.95 11.46
C TYR A 78 5.69 23.27 11.67
N ARG A 79 5.31 24.56 11.64
CA ARG A 79 3.91 25.00 11.70
C ARG A 79 3.09 24.42 10.54
N LEU A 80 3.63 24.43 9.33
CA LEU A 80 2.97 23.87 8.15
C LEU A 80 2.77 22.36 8.28
N GLN A 81 3.77 21.65 8.79
CA GLN A 81 3.67 20.22 9.08
C GLN A 81 2.57 19.95 10.12
N GLN A 82 2.49 20.74 11.20
CA GLN A 82 1.42 20.61 12.18
C GLN A 82 0.03 20.83 11.57
N GLU A 83 -0.15 21.84 10.70
CA GLU A 83 -1.44 22.06 10.03
C GLU A 83 -1.78 20.96 9.01
N LEU A 84 -0.80 20.42 8.28
CA LEU A 84 -1.01 19.31 7.34
C LEU A 84 -1.33 17.98 8.05
N THR A 85 -0.92 17.83 9.31
CA THR A 85 -1.19 16.62 10.11
C THR A 85 -2.56 16.69 10.80
N LYS A 86 -3.18 17.87 10.88
CA LYS A 86 -4.57 17.98 11.35
C LYS A 86 -5.51 17.50 10.22
N PRO A 87 -6.47 16.60 10.50
CA PRO A 87 -7.45 16.22 9.50
C PRO A 87 -8.29 17.45 9.12
N VAL A 88 -8.24 17.84 7.85
CA VAL A 88 -9.14 18.87 7.30
C VAL A 88 -10.53 18.26 7.25
N GLN A 89 -11.41 18.67 8.17
CA GLN A 89 -12.82 18.38 8.10
C GLN A 89 -13.42 19.24 6.97
N LEU A 90 -13.78 18.59 5.86
CA LEU A 90 -14.50 19.19 4.74
C LEU A 90 -15.99 19.29 5.09
N ASP A 91 -16.31 20.12 6.10
CA ASP A 91 -17.68 20.25 6.64
C ASP A 91 -18.54 21.23 5.82
N SER A 92 -18.48 21.13 4.49
CA SER A 92 -19.58 21.68 3.69
C SER A 92 -20.78 20.77 3.90
N SER A 93 -21.75 21.21 4.70
CA SER A 93 -23.03 20.51 4.87
C SER A 93 -23.64 20.29 3.49
N LEU A 94 -23.66 19.04 3.03
CA LEU A 94 -24.29 18.67 1.78
C LEU A 94 -25.79 19.00 1.86
N PRO A 95 -26.40 19.46 0.75
CA PRO A 95 -27.83 19.71 0.73
C PRO A 95 -28.61 18.44 1.12
N SER A 96 -29.71 18.58 1.85
CA SER A 96 -30.48 17.47 2.42
C SER A 96 -31.08 16.49 1.40
N THR A 97 -30.98 16.80 0.11
CA THR A 97 -31.36 15.97 -1.03
C THR A 97 -30.22 15.11 -1.57
N ASP A 98 -29.00 15.31 -1.08
CA ASP A 98 -27.82 14.56 -1.49
C ASP A 98 -27.86 13.17 -0.83
N PRO A 99 -27.70 12.06 -1.57
CA PRO A 99 -27.64 10.73 -0.99
C PRO A 99 -26.58 10.61 0.12
N LEU A 100 -25.56 11.48 0.17
CA LEU A 100 -24.51 11.51 1.18
C LEU A 100 -24.83 12.38 2.42
N SER A 101 -25.99 13.03 2.50
CA SER A 101 -26.38 13.87 3.64
C SER A 101 -27.13 13.12 4.76
N GLN A 102 -27.40 11.82 4.58
CA GLN A 102 -28.05 10.98 5.60
C GLN A 102 -27.06 10.56 6.68
N ALA A 103 -27.52 10.39 7.93
CA ALA A 103 -26.69 10.02 9.08
C ALA A 103 -25.87 8.73 8.89
N ASP A 104 -26.30 7.85 7.98
CA ASP A 104 -25.63 6.58 7.64
C ASP A 104 -24.56 6.74 6.53
N ALA A 105 -24.31 7.95 6.03
CA ALA A 105 -23.40 8.19 4.91
C ALA A 105 -21.92 7.97 5.28
N ALA A 106 -21.54 8.15 6.55
CA ALA A 106 -20.18 7.91 7.03
C ALA A 106 -19.78 6.42 7.00
N ASP A 107 -20.76 5.51 7.11
CA ASP A 107 -20.55 4.05 7.05
C ASP A 107 -20.68 3.48 5.63
N ARG A 108 -21.00 4.31 4.62
CA ARG A 108 -21.07 3.83 3.23
C ARG A 108 -19.66 3.65 2.67
N LYS A 109 -19.31 2.41 2.34
CA LYS A 109 -18.07 2.06 1.65
C LYS A 109 -17.98 2.84 0.33
N VAL A 110 -17.00 3.76 0.23
CA VAL A 110 -16.71 4.49 -1.02
C VAL A 110 -16.14 3.51 -2.03
N VAL A 111 -16.96 3.18 -3.04
CA VAL A 111 -16.59 2.31 -4.16
C VAL A 111 -15.91 3.16 -5.23
N VAL A 112 -14.58 3.07 -5.32
CA VAL A 112 -13.85 3.68 -6.45
C VAL A 112 -14.01 2.76 -7.65
N ARG A 113 -14.39 3.28 -8.82
CA ARG A 113 -14.46 2.50 -10.07
C ARG A 113 -13.38 2.98 -11.05
N ASP A 114 -12.80 2.06 -11.79
CA ASP A 114 -11.87 2.38 -12.90
C ASP A 114 -12.62 2.89 -14.13
N GLY A 115 -11.90 3.36 -15.15
CA GLY A 115 -12.45 3.75 -16.45
C GLY A 115 -13.23 2.65 -17.16
N ASP A 116 -12.93 1.38 -16.85
CA ASP A 116 -13.62 0.19 -17.34
C ASP A 116 -14.79 -0.25 -16.44
N GLY A 117 -15.10 0.52 -15.38
CA GLY A 117 -16.23 0.26 -14.48
C GLY A 117 -15.98 -0.75 -13.35
N HIS A 118 -14.81 -1.37 -13.29
CA HIS A 118 -14.44 -2.31 -12.22
C HIS A 118 -14.27 -1.59 -10.86
N GLU A 119 -14.83 -2.15 -9.79
CA GLU A 119 -14.59 -1.66 -8.42
C GLU A 119 -13.11 -1.86 -8.06
N LEU A 120 -12.49 -0.83 -7.48
CA LEU A 120 -11.12 -0.79 -7.04
C LEU A 120 -11.05 -0.71 -5.51
N VAL A 121 -10.17 -1.51 -4.93
CA VAL A 121 -9.87 -1.61 -3.51
C VAL A 121 -8.48 -1.04 -3.26
N PRO A 122 -8.33 -0.04 -2.36
CA PRO A 122 -7.05 0.55 -2.05
C PRO A 122 -6.15 -0.46 -1.31
N THR A 123 -4.88 -0.55 -1.72
CA THR A 123 -3.92 -1.51 -1.16
C THR A 123 -3.14 -0.95 0.05
N GLY A 124 -3.16 0.37 0.24
CA GLY A 124 -2.29 1.08 1.17
C GLY A 124 -0.83 1.24 0.71
N ASN A 125 -0.49 0.86 -0.53
CA ASN A 125 0.85 0.99 -1.09
C ASN A 125 0.94 2.08 -2.17
N SER A 126 1.96 2.94 -2.14
CA SER A 126 2.11 4.02 -3.13
C SER A 126 2.48 3.55 -4.54
N THR A 127 3.14 2.40 -4.68
CA THR A 127 3.59 1.89 -5.98
C THR A 127 2.50 1.11 -6.70
N VAL A 128 1.71 0.36 -5.94
CA VAL A 128 0.58 -0.45 -6.42
C VAL A 128 -0.66 0.02 -5.65
N PRO A 129 -1.30 1.14 -6.03
CA PRO A 129 -2.28 1.83 -5.18
C PRO A 129 -3.62 1.10 -5.06
N MET A 130 -4.01 0.35 -6.09
CA MET A 130 -5.33 -0.21 -6.24
C MET A 130 -5.25 -1.66 -6.70
N PHE A 131 -6.13 -2.50 -6.19
CA PHE A 131 -6.48 -3.80 -6.77
C PHE A 131 -7.96 -3.80 -7.17
N PRO A 132 -8.31 -4.39 -8.33
CA PRO A 132 -9.70 -4.61 -8.69
C PRO A 132 -10.36 -5.62 -7.74
N ARG A 133 -11.62 -5.38 -7.41
CA ARG A 133 -12.45 -6.26 -6.58
C ARG A 133 -12.76 -7.57 -7.31
N THR A 134 -12.96 -7.51 -8.63
CA THR A 134 -13.17 -8.68 -9.48
C THR A 134 -12.11 -8.76 -10.57
N ILE A 135 -11.68 -9.98 -10.90
CA ILE A 135 -10.80 -10.24 -12.03
C ILE A 135 -11.34 -11.41 -12.82
N ASP A 136 -11.33 -11.29 -14.14
CA ASP A 136 -11.61 -12.42 -15.00
C ASP A 136 -10.31 -13.07 -15.46
N ILE A 137 -10.26 -14.39 -15.33
CA ILE A 137 -9.10 -15.19 -15.68
C ILE A 137 -9.54 -16.31 -16.62
N PRO A 138 -8.85 -16.49 -17.76
CA PRO A 138 -9.16 -17.59 -18.67
C PRO A 138 -8.82 -18.93 -18.00
N SER A 139 -9.64 -19.94 -18.27
CA SER A 139 -9.37 -21.29 -17.78
C SER A 139 -8.11 -21.86 -18.45
N TYR A 140 -7.05 -22.06 -17.67
CA TYR A 140 -5.83 -22.71 -18.12
C TYR A 140 -5.97 -24.22 -17.95
N THR A 141 -6.66 -24.90 -18.87
CA THR A 141 -6.72 -26.37 -18.87
C THR A 141 -5.45 -26.94 -19.48
N SER A 142 -4.79 -27.85 -18.76
CA SER A 142 -3.63 -28.59 -19.26
C SER A 142 -4.05 -29.52 -20.42
N SER A 143 -3.98 -29.03 -21.65
CA SER A 143 -3.84 -29.93 -22.81
C SER A 143 -2.43 -30.51 -22.77
N SER A 144 -2.32 -31.84 -22.85
CA SER A 144 -1.11 -32.68 -22.75
C SER A 144 -0.09 -32.49 -23.89
N THR A 145 0.02 -31.29 -24.46
CA THR A 145 0.91 -30.96 -25.58
C THR A 145 1.83 -29.82 -25.15
N PRO A 146 3.15 -29.88 -25.43
CA PRO A 146 4.09 -28.85 -25.01
C PRO A 146 3.60 -27.45 -25.45
N PRO A 147 3.63 -26.45 -24.55
CA PRO A 147 3.05 -25.15 -24.83
C PRO A 147 3.83 -24.47 -25.96
N THR A 148 3.18 -24.38 -27.12
CA THR A 148 3.51 -23.35 -28.11
C THR A 148 2.99 -22.02 -27.53
N PRO A 149 3.74 -20.90 -27.58
CA PRO A 149 3.41 -19.66 -26.87
C PRO A 149 2.12 -18.92 -27.31
N SER A 150 1.20 -19.59 -27.99
CA SER A 150 0.04 -18.97 -28.65
C SER A 150 -1.29 -19.72 -28.48
N THR A 151 -1.36 -20.86 -27.79
CA THR A 151 -2.58 -21.69 -27.81
C THR A 151 -2.98 -22.18 -26.41
N ALA A 152 -3.66 -21.31 -25.66
CA ALA A 152 -4.49 -21.72 -24.52
C ALA A 152 -5.61 -20.67 -24.33
N LEU A 153 -6.55 -20.63 -25.27
CA LEU A 153 -7.84 -19.96 -25.11
C LEU A 153 -8.91 -21.03 -25.33
N THR A 154 -9.20 -21.81 -24.29
CA THR A 154 -10.41 -22.65 -24.27
C THR A 154 -11.48 -21.88 -23.49
N GLU A 155 -12.63 -21.74 -24.14
CA GLU A 155 -13.80 -20.94 -23.79
C GLU A 155 -14.20 -21.01 -22.31
N GLY A 156 -14.14 -19.87 -21.62
CA GLY A 156 -14.62 -19.71 -20.25
C GLY A 156 -13.71 -18.79 -19.43
N ASN A 157 -14.05 -17.50 -19.40
CA ASN A 157 -13.48 -16.59 -18.41
C ASN A 157 -14.14 -16.89 -17.07
N THR A 158 -13.36 -17.20 -16.03
CA THR A 158 -13.89 -17.37 -14.67
C THR A 158 -13.68 -16.06 -13.94
N GLU A 159 -14.76 -15.50 -13.40
CA GLU A 159 -14.71 -14.34 -12.52
C GLU A 159 -14.25 -14.76 -11.12
N TYR A 160 -13.30 -14.02 -10.56
CA TYR A 160 -12.79 -14.18 -9.22
C TYR A 160 -13.01 -12.91 -8.41
N THR A 161 -13.48 -13.05 -7.17
CA THR A 161 -13.68 -11.94 -6.23
C THR A 161 -12.54 -11.88 -5.22
N LEU A 162 -12.05 -10.67 -4.95
CA LEU A 162 -11.05 -10.38 -3.94
C LEU A 162 -11.61 -10.60 -2.53
N VAL A 163 -11.01 -11.54 -1.81
CA VAL A 163 -11.31 -11.84 -0.41
C VAL A 163 -10.52 -10.92 0.50
N GLY A 164 -9.21 -10.82 0.29
CA GLY A 164 -8.34 -9.99 1.13
C GLY A 164 -7.00 -9.68 0.47
N LEU A 165 -6.32 -8.66 0.95
CA LEU A 165 -5.03 -8.23 0.42
C LEU A 165 -4.05 -7.83 1.52
N GLY A 166 -2.77 -7.76 1.19
CA GLY A 166 -1.77 -7.27 2.12
C GLY A 166 -0.42 -7.06 1.47
N THR A 167 0.43 -6.27 2.13
CA THR A 167 1.80 -6.07 1.69
C THR A 167 2.73 -7.08 2.36
N ARG A 168 3.60 -7.73 1.59
CA ARG A 168 4.72 -8.51 2.14
C ARG A 168 5.91 -7.61 2.39
N THR A 169 6.45 -7.71 3.60
CA THR A 169 7.69 -7.05 4.02
C THR A 169 8.78 -8.07 4.32
N VAL A 170 10.02 -7.76 3.92
CA VAL A 170 11.23 -8.51 4.29
C VAL A 170 12.07 -7.65 5.23
N THR A 171 12.70 -8.27 6.23
CA THR A 171 13.54 -7.63 7.28
C THR A 171 12.78 -6.83 8.36
N PHE A 172 13.44 -6.63 9.51
CA PHE A 172 12.93 -5.85 10.63
C PHE A 172 12.66 -4.37 10.28
N VAL A 173 13.31 -3.85 9.23
CA VAL A 173 13.13 -2.47 8.75
C VAL A 173 11.85 -2.31 7.91
N GLY A 174 11.10 -3.39 7.67
CA GLY A 174 9.81 -3.32 6.99
C GLY A 174 9.89 -3.07 5.49
N ILE A 175 10.93 -3.58 4.82
CA ILE A 175 11.13 -3.39 3.37
C ILE A 175 10.00 -4.09 2.62
N GLN A 176 9.11 -3.31 2.00
CA GLN A 176 8.01 -3.84 1.20
C GLN A 176 8.52 -4.42 -0.12
N VAL A 177 8.12 -5.66 -0.44
CA VAL A 177 8.57 -6.39 -1.63
C VAL A 177 7.47 -6.50 -2.67
N TYR A 178 6.27 -6.87 -2.25
CA TYR A 178 5.11 -6.95 -3.13
C TYR A 178 3.81 -6.77 -2.34
N VAL A 179 2.75 -6.39 -3.05
CA VAL A 179 1.37 -6.52 -2.58
C VAL A 179 0.83 -7.85 -3.08
N VAL A 180 0.13 -8.58 -2.22
CA VAL A 180 -0.55 -9.83 -2.54
C VAL A 180 -2.04 -9.69 -2.30
N GLY A 181 -2.84 -10.22 -3.23
CA GLY A 181 -4.30 -10.29 -3.12
C GLY A 181 -4.74 -11.73 -3.27
N TYR A 182 -5.65 -12.17 -2.42
CA TYR A 182 -6.25 -13.49 -2.45
C TYR A 182 -7.65 -13.39 -3.03
N TYR A 183 -7.91 -14.14 -4.08
CA TYR A 183 -9.18 -14.18 -4.78
C TYR A 183 -9.74 -15.59 -4.78
N ILE A 184 -11.06 -15.71 -4.74
CA ILE A 184 -11.80 -16.98 -4.89
C ILE A 184 -12.73 -16.82 -6.08
N ALA A 185 -12.91 -17.89 -6.87
CA ALA A 185 -13.88 -17.86 -7.96
C ALA A 185 -15.28 -17.54 -7.40
N THR A 186 -15.99 -16.58 -8.01
CA THR A 186 -17.26 -16.07 -7.46
C THR A 186 -18.26 -17.21 -7.21
N ALA A 187 -18.29 -18.19 -8.11
CA ALA A 187 -19.14 -19.38 -8.02
C ALA A 187 -18.81 -20.33 -6.84
N ASP A 188 -17.58 -20.31 -6.32
CA ASP A 188 -17.12 -21.23 -5.27
C ASP A 188 -17.29 -20.64 -3.86
N ILE A 189 -17.64 -19.35 -3.74
CA ILE A 189 -17.79 -18.63 -2.46
C ILE A 189 -18.88 -19.24 -1.60
N ALA A 190 -20.04 -19.60 -2.17
CA ALA A 190 -21.16 -20.16 -1.41
C ALA A 190 -20.78 -21.51 -0.77
N THR A 191 -20.07 -22.37 -1.50
CA THR A 191 -19.58 -23.65 -0.98
C THR A 191 -18.57 -23.44 0.14
N PHE A 192 -17.63 -22.51 -0.07
CA PHE A 192 -16.61 -22.17 0.92
C PHE A 192 -17.24 -21.63 2.22
N GLN A 193 -18.20 -20.71 2.09
CA GLN A 193 -18.95 -20.13 3.20
C GLN A 193 -19.72 -21.20 3.99
N ASN A 194 -20.42 -22.11 3.30
CA ASN A 194 -21.19 -23.18 3.93
C ASN A 194 -20.31 -24.10 4.78
N VAL A 195 -19.13 -24.46 4.28
CA VAL A 195 -18.20 -25.34 5.00
C VAL A 195 -17.64 -24.66 6.25
N LEU A 196 -17.27 -23.38 6.16
CA LEU A 196 -16.78 -22.62 7.31
C LEU A 196 -17.87 -22.40 8.36
N THR A 197 -19.10 -22.11 7.94
CA THR A 197 -20.26 -21.94 8.84
C THR A 197 -20.53 -23.22 9.60
N LYS A 198 -20.57 -24.36 8.89
CA LYS A 198 -20.81 -25.69 9.48
C LYS A 198 -19.71 -26.17 10.42
N LYS A 199 -18.49 -25.65 10.30
CA LYS A 199 -17.38 -25.97 11.20
C LYS A 199 -17.67 -25.48 12.62
N ILE A 200 -18.25 -24.29 12.76
CA ILE A 200 -18.60 -23.71 14.07
C ILE A 200 -19.96 -24.23 14.53
N ASN A 201 -20.97 -24.11 13.67
CA ASN A 201 -22.32 -24.55 13.98
C ASN A 201 -22.88 -25.41 12.83
N PRO A 202 -22.97 -26.74 13.01
CA PRO A 202 -23.41 -27.67 11.96
C PRO A 202 -24.81 -27.40 11.40
N ILE A 203 -25.65 -26.67 12.14
CA ILE A 203 -27.06 -26.40 11.80
C ILE A 203 -27.22 -25.01 11.17
N ALA A 204 -26.29 -24.08 11.40
CA ALA A 204 -26.44 -22.68 10.99
C ALA A 204 -26.20 -22.46 9.49
N THR A 205 -26.96 -21.52 8.91
CA THR A 205 -26.78 -21.03 7.53
C THR A 205 -26.06 -19.67 7.46
N ALA A 206 -25.86 -19.02 8.61
CA ALA A 206 -25.07 -17.80 8.80
C ALA A 206 -24.63 -17.74 10.28
N LEU A 207 -23.50 -17.09 10.57
CA LEU A 207 -22.94 -17.04 11.92
C LEU A 207 -23.38 -15.78 12.67
N VAL A 208 -23.75 -15.93 13.94
CA VAL A 208 -24.04 -14.81 14.86
C VAL A 208 -22.73 -14.16 15.33
N ALA A 209 -22.76 -12.94 15.86
CA ALA A 209 -21.56 -12.19 16.28
C ALA A 209 -20.55 -13.00 17.12
N GLY A 210 -21.00 -13.77 18.12
CA GLY A 210 -20.11 -14.60 18.93
C GLY A 210 -19.46 -15.75 18.15
N GLU A 211 -20.23 -16.43 17.30
CA GLU A 211 -19.73 -17.52 16.44
C GLU A 211 -18.76 -17.00 15.37
N ARG A 212 -18.95 -15.75 14.90
CA ARG A 212 -18.02 -15.06 14.00
C ARG A 212 -16.68 -14.80 14.66
N ASP A 213 -16.70 -14.31 15.90
CA ASP A 213 -15.47 -14.08 16.66
C ASP A 213 -14.73 -15.39 16.94
N GLU A 214 -15.46 -16.48 17.22
CA GLU A 214 -14.92 -17.83 17.33
C GLU A 214 -14.24 -18.28 16.03
N LEU A 215 -14.93 -18.18 14.89
CA LEU A 215 -14.35 -18.52 13.59
C LEU A 215 -13.11 -17.68 13.27
N ARG A 216 -13.17 -16.36 13.52
CA ARG A 216 -12.05 -15.44 13.30
C ARG A 216 -10.84 -15.88 14.11
N ASN A 217 -11.03 -16.16 15.40
CA ASN A 217 -9.95 -16.58 16.29
C ASN A 217 -9.37 -17.93 15.88
N ALA A 218 -10.21 -18.90 15.53
CA ALA A 218 -9.79 -20.22 15.03
C ALA A 218 -8.97 -20.13 13.74
N LEU A 219 -9.35 -19.26 12.80
CA LEU A 219 -8.61 -19.07 11.54
C LEU A 219 -7.28 -18.30 11.72
N LEU A 220 -7.20 -17.41 12.71
CA LEU A 220 -5.97 -16.66 13.03
C LEU A 220 -5.00 -17.44 13.92
N ASP A 221 -5.49 -18.44 14.66
CA ASP A 221 -4.65 -19.29 15.48
C ASP A 221 -3.60 -20.04 14.62
N PRO A 222 -2.31 -20.02 15.01
CA PRO A 222 -1.24 -20.61 14.20
C PRO A 222 -1.36 -22.13 14.05
N VAL A 223 -2.00 -22.84 14.98
CA VAL A 223 -2.11 -24.30 14.95
C VAL A 223 -3.47 -24.72 14.39
N GLU A 224 -4.55 -24.23 14.98
CA GLU A 224 -5.91 -24.55 14.56
C GLU A 224 -6.21 -24.03 13.14
N GLY A 225 -5.76 -22.82 12.83
CA GLY A 225 -5.90 -22.24 11.49
C GLY A 225 -5.16 -23.07 10.45
N GLU A 226 -3.95 -23.55 10.78
CA GLU A 226 -3.19 -24.43 9.86
C GLU A 226 -3.90 -25.75 9.62
N VAL A 227 -4.41 -26.40 10.67
CA VAL A 227 -5.20 -27.64 10.53
C VAL A 227 -6.47 -27.40 9.70
N THR A 228 -7.16 -26.28 9.93
CA THR A 228 -8.40 -25.93 9.24
C THR A 228 -8.17 -25.69 7.76
N TRP A 229 -7.19 -24.85 7.42
CA TRP A 229 -6.85 -24.58 6.03
C TRP A 229 -6.27 -25.81 5.32
N ASP A 230 -5.48 -26.64 5.99
CA ASP A 230 -4.95 -27.89 5.42
C ASP A 230 -6.09 -28.85 5.05
N ALA A 231 -7.10 -29.00 5.92
CA ALA A 231 -8.29 -29.82 5.65
C ALA A 231 -9.14 -29.27 4.50
N LEU A 232 -9.35 -27.95 4.47
CA LEU A 232 -10.09 -27.27 3.40
C LEU A 232 -9.38 -27.43 2.04
N LEU A 233 -8.08 -27.17 1.99
CA LEU A 233 -7.30 -27.29 0.76
C LEU A 233 -7.25 -28.74 0.26
N THR A 234 -7.10 -29.71 1.17
CA THR A 234 -7.09 -31.14 0.83
C THR A 234 -8.43 -31.63 0.31
N SER A 235 -9.54 -31.05 0.79
CA SER A 235 -10.88 -31.32 0.25
C SER A 235 -11.21 -30.54 -1.02
N GLY A 236 -10.29 -29.70 -1.51
CA GLY A 236 -10.48 -28.89 -2.72
C GLY A 236 -11.43 -27.71 -2.49
N ILE A 237 -11.38 -27.09 -1.29
CA ILE A 237 -12.30 -26.03 -0.89
C ILE A 237 -11.49 -24.78 -0.45
N PRO A 238 -11.72 -23.58 -1.04
CA PRO A 238 -12.51 -23.37 -2.25
C PRO A 238 -11.90 -24.13 -3.44
N ALA A 239 -12.73 -24.50 -4.41
CA ALA A 239 -12.26 -25.25 -5.57
C ALA A 239 -11.28 -24.40 -6.37
N ARG A 240 -11.60 -23.15 -6.68
CA ARG A 240 -10.70 -22.27 -7.41
C ARG A 240 -10.33 -21.04 -6.61
N SER A 241 -9.03 -20.83 -6.44
CA SER A 241 -8.49 -19.66 -5.77
C SER A 241 -7.21 -19.17 -6.41
N VAL A 242 -6.88 -17.89 -6.21
CA VAL A 242 -5.76 -17.23 -6.86
C VAL A 242 -5.05 -16.30 -5.89
N PHE A 243 -3.72 -16.38 -5.85
CA PHE A 243 -2.89 -15.32 -5.30
C PHE A 243 -2.35 -14.44 -6.42
N ARG A 244 -2.73 -13.17 -6.41
CA ARG A 244 -2.17 -12.13 -7.28
C ARG A 244 -1.01 -11.44 -6.57
N VAL A 245 0.20 -11.61 -7.07
CA VAL A 245 1.43 -11.04 -6.52
C VAL A 245 1.91 -9.93 -7.44
N VAL A 246 2.02 -8.71 -6.91
CA VAL A 246 2.47 -7.52 -7.67
C VAL A 246 3.66 -6.88 -6.96
N PRO A 247 4.89 -6.98 -7.51
CA PRO A 247 6.07 -6.37 -6.93
C PRO A 247 5.96 -4.85 -6.84
N VAL A 248 6.37 -4.30 -5.70
CA VAL A 248 6.46 -2.84 -5.50
C VAL A 248 7.87 -2.32 -5.82
N ARG A 249 8.79 -3.23 -6.14
CA ARG A 249 10.17 -2.97 -6.54
C ARG A 249 10.56 -3.95 -7.64
N ASP A 250 11.58 -3.60 -8.39
CA ASP A 250 12.12 -4.50 -9.40
C ASP A 250 12.73 -5.72 -8.70
N THR A 251 12.37 -6.90 -9.20
CA THR A 251 12.85 -8.18 -8.70
C THR A 251 13.12 -9.09 -9.90
N ASP A 252 13.36 -10.36 -9.65
CA ASP A 252 13.52 -11.36 -10.71
C ASP A 252 12.86 -12.67 -10.31
N PHE A 253 12.70 -13.55 -11.31
CA PHE A 253 12.07 -14.84 -11.08
C PHE A 253 12.87 -15.73 -10.14
N HIS A 254 14.20 -15.56 -10.04
CA HIS A 254 15.05 -16.36 -9.16
C HIS A 254 14.81 -16.00 -7.68
N HIS A 255 14.66 -14.72 -7.35
CA HIS A 255 14.35 -14.26 -6.00
C HIS A 255 12.96 -14.72 -5.56
N LEU A 256 11.96 -14.61 -6.44
CA LEU A 256 10.61 -15.11 -6.16
C LEU A 256 10.60 -16.63 -5.98
N ARG A 257 11.28 -17.36 -6.89
CA ARG A 257 11.45 -18.81 -6.81
C ARG A 257 12.02 -19.23 -5.48
N ASP A 258 13.15 -18.66 -5.10
CA ASP A 258 13.86 -19.07 -3.88
C ASP A 258 12.99 -18.80 -2.64
N GLY A 259 12.24 -17.70 -2.62
CA GLY A 259 11.25 -17.41 -1.58
C GLY A 259 10.13 -18.45 -1.51
N PHE A 260 9.54 -18.83 -2.65
CA PHE A 260 8.46 -19.81 -2.71
C PHE A 260 8.95 -21.24 -2.44
N VAL A 261 10.09 -21.63 -3.00
CA VAL A 261 10.73 -22.94 -2.77
C VAL A 261 11.03 -23.12 -1.29
N ARG A 262 11.61 -22.11 -0.61
CA ARG A 262 11.87 -22.18 0.83
C ARG A 262 10.58 -22.36 1.63
N ALA A 263 9.50 -21.68 1.24
CA ALA A 263 8.19 -21.82 1.88
C ALA A 263 7.60 -23.23 1.68
N ILE A 264 7.70 -23.80 0.47
CA ILE A 264 7.24 -25.15 0.18
C ILE A 264 8.06 -26.18 0.96
N GLN A 265 9.39 -26.08 0.93
CA GLN A 265 10.31 -26.98 1.62
C GLN A 265 10.11 -26.96 3.14
N ALA A 266 9.81 -25.81 3.74
CA ALA A 266 9.54 -25.70 5.17
C ALA A 266 8.33 -26.52 5.62
N ARG A 267 7.39 -26.83 4.71
CA ARG A 267 6.16 -27.59 5.00
C ARG A 267 6.19 -29.01 4.44
N ALA A 268 7.12 -29.32 3.55
CA ALA A 268 7.22 -30.62 2.89
C ALA A 268 7.24 -31.83 3.86
N PRO A 269 7.99 -31.83 5.00
CA PRO A 269 8.02 -32.99 5.89
C PRO A 269 6.66 -33.32 6.54
N VAL A 270 5.88 -32.30 6.87
CA VAL A 270 4.54 -32.47 7.47
C VAL A 270 3.55 -32.97 6.42
N LEU A 271 3.70 -32.49 5.18
CA LEU A 271 2.82 -32.87 4.08
C LEU A 271 3.10 -34.29 3.57
N SER A 272 4.37 -34.70 3.48
CA SER A 272 4.76 -36.05 3.06
C SER A 272 4.41 -37.11 4.11
N SER A 273 4.62 -36.80 5.40
CA SER A 273 4.24 -37.72 6.50
C SER A 273 2.72 -37.96 6.58
N LYS A 274 1.89 -36.93 6.36
CA LYS A 274 0.43 -37.08 6.27
C LYS A 274 -0.05 -37.85 5.03
N ALA A 275 0.61 -37.64 3.89
CA ALA A 275 0.33 -38.40 2.67
C ALA A 275 0.57 -39.90 2.90
N SER A 276 1.68 -40.24 3.55
CA SER A 276 2.05 -41.62 3.93
C SER A 276 1.06 -42.30 4.89
N ALA A 277 0.42 -41.53 5.77
CA ALA A 277 -0.61 -42.04 6.68
C ALA A 277 -1.96 -42.33 6.00
N THR A 278 -2.27 -41.66 4.88
CA THR A 278 -3.58 -41.75 4.19
C THR A 278 -3.54 -42.66 2.96
N ARG A 279 -2.37 -42.78 2.33
CA ARG A 279 -2.02 -43.79 1.31
C ARG A 279 -0.64 -44.30 1.68
N ARG A 280 -0.41 -45.61 1.69
CA ARG A 280 0.92 -46.22 1.92
C ARG A 280 1.99 -45.34 1.29
N GLY A 281 2.75 -44.58 2.10
CA GLY A 281 3.78 -43.68 1.59
C GLY A 281 4.88 -44.50 0.95
N THR A 282 4.77 -44.67 -0.36
CA THR A 282 5.76 -45.36 -1.17
C THR A 282 6.86 -44.38 -1.56
N GLU A 283 8.07 -44.87 -1.77
CA GLU A 283 9.18 -44.10 -2.35
C GLU A 283 8.77 -43.33 -3.63
N ALA A 284 7.81 -43.86 -4.39
CA ALA A 284 7.21 -43.22 -5.56
C ALA A 284 6.49 -41.88 -5.26
N ASP A 285 5.92 -41.69 -4.07
CA ASP A 285 5.23 -40.45 -3.70
C ASP A 285 6.23 -39.33 -3.37
N ASP A 286 7.38 -39.68 -2.79
CA ASP A 286 8.49 -38.76 -2.56
C ASP A 286 9.21 -38.40 -3.87
N GLU A 287 9.34 -39.37 -4.80
CA GLU A 287 9.87 -39.13 -6.14
C GLU A 287 8.98 -38.17 -6.94
N ALA A 288 7.66 -38.37 -6.92
CA ALA A 288 6.69 -37.49 -7.56
C ALA A 288 6.76 -36.06 -6.99
N PHE A 289 6.91 -35.91 -5.68
CA PHE A 289 7.08 -34.59 -5.05
C PHE A 289 8.40 -33.93 -5.49
N GLY A 290 9.48 -34.70 -5.54
CA GLY A 290 10.78 -34.25 -6.00
C GLY A 290 10.74 -33.72 -7.44
N GLU A 291 10.04 -34.45 -8.32
CA GLU A 291 9.85 -34.05 -9.71
C GLU A 291 8.96 -32.80 -9.84
N ALA A 292 7.84 -32.73 -9.10
CA ALA A 292 7.00 -31.54 -9.05
C ALA A 292 7.77 -30.30 -8.56
N MET A 293 8.68 -30.48 -7.60
CA MET A 293 9.54 -29.41 -7.12
C MET A 293 10.61 -29.00 -8.14
N ARG A 294 11.12 -29.92 -8.98
CA ARG A 294 11.98 -29.58 -10.11
C ARG A 294 11.24 -28.80 -11.18
N GLN A 295 10.03 -29.25 -11.55
CA GLN A 295 9.15 -28.55 -12.48
C GLN A 295 8.86 -27.13 -11.98
N PHE A 296 8.44 -26.98 -10.72
CA PHE A 296 8.20 -25.67 -10.10
C PHE A 296 9.42 -24.76 -10.20
N ARG A 297 10.64 -25.24 -9.89
CA ARG A 297 11.86 -24.43 -10.04
C ARG A 297 12.10 -24.00 -11.49
N GLY A 298 11.85 -24.90 -12.43
CA GLY A 298 12.02 -24.67 -13.87
C GLY A 298 11.12 -23.56 -14.42
N ILE A 299 9.89 -23.43 -13.91
CA ILE A 299 8.93 -22.38 -14.34
C ILE A 299 9.50 -20.97 -14.10
N PHE A 300 10.27 -20.80 -13.02
CA PHE A 300 10.89 -19.54 -12.63
C PHE A 300 12.32 -19.35 -13.16
N SER A 301 12.79 -20.18 -14.09
CA SER A 301 14.09 -19.99 -14.76
C SER A 301 14.01 -18.94 -15.87
N ARG A 302 13.53 -17.75 -15.51
CA ARG A 302 13.27 -16.60 -16.41
C ARG A 302 14.07 -15.36 -15.97
N GLY A 303 13.90 -14.27 -16.70
CA GLY A 303 14.60 -13.00 -16.48
C GLY A 303 14.08 -12.18 -15.29
N SER A 304 14.01 -10.87 -15.45
CA SER A 304 13.54 -9.95 -14.41
C SER A 304 12.00 -9.89 -14.34
N VAL A 305 11.49 -9.54 -13.15
CA VAL A 305 10.10 -9.17 -12.89
C VAL A 305 10.10 -7.72 -12.41
N PRO A 306 9.85 -6.76 -13.32
CA PRO A 306 9.78 -5.35 -12.95
C PRO A 306 8.64 -5.06 -11.97
N LYS A 307 8.74 -3.96 -11.22
CA LYS A 307 7.63 -3.49 -10.37
C LYS A 307 6.34 -3.31 -11.17
N ARG A 308 5.19 -3.51 -10.52
CA ARG A 308 3.83 -3.45 -11.10
C ARG A 308 3.46 -4.55 -12.08
N LYS A 309 4.38 -5.42 -12.48
CA LYS A 309 4.06 -6.60 -13.31
C LYS A 309 3.49 -7.71 -12.44
N GLU A 310 2.33 -8.22 -12.80
CA GLU A 310 1.61 -9.17 -11.96
C GLU A 310 1.99 -10.62 -12.26
N LEU A 311 2.14 -11.39 -11.18
CA LEU A 311 2.28 -12.83 -11.18
C LEU A 311 1.04 -13.43 -10.52
N LEU A 312 0.35 -14.33 -11.21
CA LEU A 312 -0.80 -15.05 -10.69
C LEU A 312 -0.39 -16.48 -10.36
N LEU A 313 -0.71 -16.90 -9.13
CA LEU A 313 -0.63 -18.29 -8.68
C LEU A 313 -2.06 -18.80 -8.58
N LEU A 314 -2.45 -19.70 -9.47
CA LEU A 314 -3.81 -20.21 -9.58
C LEU A 314 -3.85 -21.65 -9.09
N ARG A 315 -4.78 -21.96 -8.18
CA ARG A 315 -5.07 -23.33 -7.71
C ARG A 315 -6.45 -23.73 -8.20
N ASP A 316 -6.52 -24.87 -8.88
CA ASP A 316 -7.78 -25.50 -9.29
C ASP A 316 -8.34 -26.45 -8.20
N GLY A 317 -9.53 -27.01 -8.43
CA GLY A 317 -10.22 -27.85 -7.45
C GLY A 317 -9.54 -29.18 -7.17
N ARG A 318 -8.61 -29.60 -8.02
CA ARG A 318 -7.76 -30.79 -7.82
C ARG A 318 -6.44 -30.45 -7.12
N GLY A 319 -6.16 -29.16 -6.93
CA GLY A 319 -4.91 -28.68 -6.38
C GLY A 319 -3.80 -28.45 -7.39
N VAL A 320 -4.08 -28.50 -8.69
CA VAL A 320 -3.09 -28.17 -9.72
C VAL A 320 -2.74 -26.69 -9.62
N LEU A 321 -1.44 -26.40 -9.60
CA LEU A 321 -0.90 -25.04 -9.61
C LEU A 321 -0.65 -24.59 -11.03
N SER A 322 -1.39 -23.60 -11.52
CA SER A 322 -1.04 -22.87 -12.73
C SER A 322 -0.41 -21.53 -12.37
N ILE A 323 0.63 -21.13 -13.10
CA ILE A 323 1.32 -19.87 -12.86
C ILE A 323 1.23 -19.04 -14.13
N ALA A 324 0.64 -17.85 -14.04
CA ALA A 324 0.54 -16.91 -15.14
C ALA A 324 1.29 -15.62 -14.81
N TYR A 325 1.89 -15.00 -15.83
CA TYR A 325 2.64 -13.76 -15.69
C TYR A 325 2.18 -12.76 -16.75
N ASP A 326 1.96 -11.52 -16.33
CA ASP A 326 1.70 -10.42 -17.25
C ASP A 326 2.97 -9.56 -17.39
N ASP A 327 3.64 -9.69 -18.52
CA ASP A 327 4.78 -8.86 -18.87
C ASP A 327 4.37 -7.47 -19.42
N GLY A 328 3.06 -7.20 -19.50
CA GLY A 328 2.42 -6.02 -20.07
C GLY A 328 2.55 -5.90 -21.59
N GLY A 329 2.99 -6.96 -22.27
CA GLY A 329 3.22 -7.01 -23.71
C GLY A 329 4.36 -6.10 -24.18
N SER A 330 4.87 -6.38 -25.37
CA SER A 330 5.79 -5.50 -26.08
C SER A 330 5.33 -5.38 -27.53
N LYS A 331 4.77 -4.21 -27.89
CA LYS A 331 4.40 -3.91 -29.28
C LYS A 331 5.58 -4.03 -30.25
N LYS A 332 6.82 -3.87 -29.76
CA LYS A 332 8.05 -3.99 -30.55
C LYS A 332 8.45 -5.45 -30.84
N GLU A 333 8.02 -6.40 -30.01
CA GLU A 333 8.39 -7.82 -30.12
C GLU A 333 7.22 -8.71 -30.55
N GLY A 334 6.08 -8.11 -30.93
CA GLY A 334 4.88 -8.85 -31.34
C GLY A 334 4.22 -9.67 -30.22
N ARG A 335 4.59 -9.44 -28.96
CA ARG A 335 4.02 -10.16 -27.80
C ARG A 335 2.71 -9.51 -27.38
N PRO A 336 1.59 -10.26 -27.34
CA PRO A 336 0.30 -9.71 -26.91
C PRO A 336 0.40 -9.23 -25.47
N ALA A 337 -0.22 -8.07 -25.19
CA ALA A 337 -0.40 -7.61 -23.83
C ALA A 337 -1.42 -8.51 -23.12
N GLY A 338 -1.08 -8.96 -21.91
CA GLY A 338 -1.98 -9.79 -21.10
C GLY A 338 -1.27 -10.96 -20.42
N ARG A 339 -2.03 -11.64 -19.57
CA ARG A 339 -1.58 -12.77 -18.73
C ARG A 339 -1.24 -13.98 -19.59
N GLN A 340 0.02 -14.41 -19.54
CA GLN A 340 0.50 -15.60 -20.22
C GLN A 340 0.77 -16.72 -19.21
N LEU A 341 0.28 -17.93 -19.49
CA LEU A 341 0.62 -19.11 -18.70
C LEU A 341 2.10 -19.42 -18.85
N ILE A 342 2.84 -19.41 -17.73
CA ILE A 342 4.28 -19.67 -17.72
C ILE A 342 4.64 -21.08 -17.28
N GLY A 343 3.72 -21.79 -16.61
CA GLY A 343 3.88 -23.19 -16.26
C GLY A 343 2.78 -23.73 -15.36
N VAL A 344 2.77 -25.06 -15.23
CA VAL A 344 1.79 -25.82 -14.45
C VAL A 344 2.53 -26.87 -13.62
N VAL A 345 2.08 -27.10 -12.38
CA VAL A 345 2.57 -28.14 -11.48
C VAL A 345 1.37 -28.91 -10.95
N GLU A 346 1.32 -30.22 -11.23
CA GLU A 346 0.14 -31.03 -10.94
C GLU A 346 0.06 -31.52 -9.48
N ASP A 347 1.19 -31.60 -8.79
CA ASP A 347 1.23 -32.08 -7.41
C ASP A 347 0.56 -31.10 -6.45
N GLU A 348 -0.56 -31.53 -5.89
CA GLU A 348 -1.39 -30.77 -4.95
C GLU A 348 -0.63 -30.33 -3.70
N ARG A 349 0.40 -31.07 -3.28
CA ARG A 349 1.20 -30.74 -2.09
C ARG A 349 1.98 -29.45 -2.30
N VAL A 350 2.42 -29.18 -3.54
CA VAL A 350 3.17 -27.96 -3.89
C VAL A 350 2.28 -26.73 -3.73
N SER A 351 1.08 -26.75 -4.31
CA SER A 351 0.13 -25.63 -4.15
C SER A 351 -0.40 -25.54 -2.72
N ARG A 352 -0.66 -26.66 -2.03
CA ARG A 352 -1.12 -26.63 -0.62
C ARG A 352 -0.09 -25.97 0.28
N ALA A 353 1.18 -26.35 0.16
CA ALA A 353 2.26 -25.71 0.91
C ALA A 353 2.37 -24.20 0.63
N LEU A 354 2.22 -23.81 -0.64
CA LEU A 354 2.30 -22.42 -1.06
C LEU A 354 1.10 -21.59 -0.58
N TRP A 355 -0.10 -22.17 -0.52
CA TRP A 355 -1.29 -21.53 0.02
C TRP A 355 -1.19 -21.35 1.53
N LEU A 356 -0.80 -22.41 2.25
CA LEU A 356 -0.57 -22.35 3.69
C LEU A 356 0.48 -21.31 4.07
N ASN A 357 1.48 -21.07 3.22
CA ASN A 357 2.44 -19.98 3.42
C ASN A 357 1.80 -18.58 3.50
N TYR A 358 0.60 -18.35 2.98
CA TYR A 358 -0.13 -17.08 3.15
C TYR A 358 -1.29 -17.17 4.13
N LEU A 359 -1.99 -18.30 4.17
CA LEU A 359 -3.26 -18.44 4.88
C LEU A 359 -3.09 -18.78 6.36
N ALA A 360 -2.06 -19.56 6.74
CA ALA A 360 -2.02 -20.15 8.08
C ALA A 360 -0.62 -20.53 8.58
N GLY A 361 -0.54 -20.87 9.86
CA GLY A 361 0.70 -21.32 10.50
C GLY A 361 1.41 -20.23 11.30
N SER A 362 2.47 -20.64 12.00
CA SER A 362 3.28 -19.76 12.84
C SER A 362 4.14 -18.77 12.04
N LYS A 363 4.46 -19.10 10.79
CA LYS A 363 5.27 -18.26 9.89
C LYS A 363 4.55 -18.11 8.56
N VAL A 364 3.81 -17.01 8.41
CA VAL A 364 3.19 -16.62 7.14
C VAL A 364 4.02 -15.58 6.40
N ALA A 365 3.89 -15.56 5.08
CA ALA A 365 4.58 -14.63 4.20
C ALA A 365 4.09 -13.17 4.36
N SER A 366 2.84 -12.96 4.77
CA SER A 366 2.30 -11.63 5.04
C SER A 366 1.19 -11.71 6.09
N GLU A 367 1.51 -11.28 7.32
CA GLU A 367 0.54 -11.12 8.40
C GLU A 367 -0.61 -10.15 8.05
N PRO A 368 -0.34 -8.99 7.40
CA PRO A 368 -1.41 -8.13 6.92
C PRO A 368 -2.36 -8.84 5.96
N ALA A 369 -1.83 -9.65 5.03
CA ALA A 369 -2.66 -10.39 4.09
C ALA A 369 -3.50 -11.45 4.81
N ARG A 370 -2.92 -12.22 5.75
CA ARG A 370 -3.68 -13.20 6.53
C ARG A 370 -4.86 -12.56 7.25
N LYS A 371 -4.63 -11.47 7.99
CA LYS A 371 -5.68 -10.76 8.72
C LYS A 371 -6.76 -10.22 7.78
N SER A 372 -6.37 -9.58 6.68
CA SER A 372 -7.33 -9.06 5.69
C SER A 372 -8.14 -10.17 5.04
N ILE A 373 -7.54 -11.33 4.76
CA ILE A 373 -8.25 -12.50 4.22
C ILE A 373 -9.29 -13.00 5.23
N VAL A 374 -8.93 -13.13 6.51
CA VAL A 374 -9.88 -13.56 7.54
C VAL A 374 -11.03 -12.56 7.68
N GLU A 375 -10.77 -11.25 7.70
CA GLU A 375 -11.86 -10.26 7.73
C GLU A 375 -12.74 -10.31 6.47
N GLY A 376 -12.14 -10.53 5.29
CA GLY A 376 -12.92 -10.74 4.06
C GLY A 376 -13.80 -11.97 4.10
N ILE A 377 -13.32 -13.04 4.74
CA ILE A 377 -14.13 -14.24 5.00
C ILE A 377 -15.30 -13.92 5.94
N MET A 378 -15.07 -13.10 6.97
CA MET A 378 -16.12 -12.66 7.89
C MET A 378 -17.24 -11.92 7.15
N GLU A 379 -16.91 -11.06 6.19
CA GLU A 379 -17.90 -10.37 5.34
C GLU A 379 -18.81 -11.36 4.57
N PHE A 380 -18.26 -12.50 4.13
CA PHE A 380 -19.04 -13.50 3.41
C PHE A 380 -19.92 -14.35 4.33
N VAL A 381 -19.44 -14.76 5.51
CA VAL A 381 -20.22 -15.61 6.45
C VAL A 381 -21.30 -14.85 7.22
N GLU A 382 -21.23 -13.52 7.26
CA GLU A 382 -22.27 -12.64 7.82
C GLU A 382 -23.57 -12.68 7.01
N ARG A 383 -23.48 -12.93 5.70
CA ARG A 383 -24.65 -12.95 4.81
C ARG A 383 -25.16 -14.37 4.68
N PRO A 384 -26.45 -14.60 4.38
CA PRO A 384 -26.92 -15.95 4.05
C PRO A 384 -26.15 -16.53 2.86
N VAL A 385 -25.88 -17.85 2.89
CA VAL A 385 -25.18 -18.54 1.80
C VAL A 385 -25.89 -18.28 0.46
N GLY A 386 -25.13 -17.87 -0.55
CA GLY A 386 -25.63 -17.58 -1.91
C GLY A 386 -25.94 -16.10 -2.18
N THR A 387 -25.80 -15.22 -1.19
CA THR A 387 -26.03 -13.77 -1.35
C THR A 387 -24.77 -13.01 -1.80
N VAL A 388 -23.98 -13.58 -2.71
CA VAL A 388 -22.83 -12.86 -3.28
C VAL A 388 -23.39 -11.73 -4.13
N ALA A 389 -23.00 -10.49 -3.81
CA ALA A 389 -23.58 -9.29 -4.34
C ALA A 389 -23.53 -9.24 -5.87
N THR A 390 -24.62 -9.66 -6.52
CA THR A 390 -25.15 -8.93 -7.67
C THR A 390 -25.63 -7.60 -7.10
N GLN A 391 -24.72 -6.64 -6.91
CA GLN A 391 -25.13 -5.25 -6.73
C GLN A 391 -25.85 -4.87 -8.03
N VAL A 392 -27.17 -4.75 -7.94
CA VAL A 392 -28.00 -4.24 -9.02
C VAL A 392 -27.44 -2.87 -9.40
N VAL A 393 -27.06 -2.74 -10.68
CA VAL A 393 -26.45 -1.55 -11.30
C VAL A 393 -27.35 -0.33 -11.16
#